data_AF-A0A1G6VRR9-F1
#
_entry.id   AF-A0A1G6VRR9-F1
#
_cell.length_a   1.000
_cell.length_b   1.000
_cell.length_c   1.000
_cell.angle_alpha   90.00
_cell.angle_beta   90.00
_cell.angle_gamma   90.00
#
_symmetry.space_group_name_H-M   'P 1'
#
loop_
_entity.id
_entity.type
_entity.pdbx_description
1 polymer ?
#
loop_
_entity_poly.entity_id
_entity_poly.type
_entity_poly.pdbx_seq_one_letter_code
_entity_poly.pdbx_strand_id
1 'polypeptide(L)' 'MRSILLIAAALLSFAATMTLESSDANAVVCARGVYRAGCAGPNGAVVARKPVAAGCRWVWVGGVKVRRCY' A
#
# COMPACT_ATOMS: atom_id res chain seq x y z
N MET A 1 7.88 -6.20 -50.76
CA MET A 1 7.43 -7.30 -49.86
C MET A 1 8.20 -7.34 -48.54
N ARG A 2 9.54 -7.30 -48.54
CA ARG A 2 10.35 -7.38 -47.32
C ARG A 2 10.12 -6.23 -46.32
N SER A 3 9.95 -5.00 -46.80
CA SER A 3 9.64 -3.83 -45.97
C SER A 3 8.26 -3.90 -45.29
N ILE A 4 7.25 -4.43 -45.98
CA ILE A 4 5.89 -4.59 -45.44
C ILE A 4 5.89 -5.58 -44.26
N LEU A 5 6.67 -6.67 -44.39
CA LEU A 5 6.82 -7.66 -43.33
C LEU A 5 7.50 -7.09 -42.08
N LEU A 6 8.49 -6.20 -42.25
CA LEU A 6 9.18 -5.55 -41.13
C LEU A 6 8.28 -4.57 -40.38
N ILE A 7 7.46 -3.80 -41.11
CA ILE A 7 6.50 -2.86 -40.52
C ILE A 7 5.42 -3.63 -39.74
N ALA A 8 4.88 -4.71 -40.31
CA ALA A 8 3.89 -5.54 -39.63
C ALA A 8 4.45 -6.17 -38.34
N ALA A 9 5.68 -6.70 -38.38
CA ALA A 9 6.33 -7.27 -37.22
C ALA A 9 6.56 -6.23 -36.11
N ALA A 10 6.98 -5.01 -36.44
CA ALA A 10 7.18 -3.93 -35.48
C ALA A 10 5.87 -3.45 -34.82
N LEU A 11 4.79 -3.36 -35.60
CA LEU A 11 3.47 -3.00 -35.07
C LEU A 11 2.92 -4.09 -34.15
N LEU A 12 3.10 -5.36 -34.51
CA LEU A 12 2.66 -6.49 -33.69
C LEU A 12 3.42 -6.58 -32.37
N SER A 13 4.74 -6.40 -32.37
CA SER A 13 5.54 -6.41 -31.15
C SER A 13 5.22 -5.22 -30.25
N PHE A 14 5.01 -4.02 -30.82
CA PHE A 14 4.60 -2.84 -30.06
C PHE A 14 3.20 -3.00 -29.42
N ALA A 15 2.25 -3.55 -30.19
CA ALA A 15 0.91 -3.85 -29.67
C ALA A 15 0.95 -4.91 -28.55
N ALA A 16 1.80 -5.94 -28.69
CA ALA A 16 1.98 -6.96 -27.67
C ALA A 16 2.60 -6.40 -26.38
N THR A 17 3.54 -5.46 -26.47
CA THR A 17 4.12 -4.83 -25.26
C THR A 17 3.09 -3.97 -24.52
N MET A 18 2.20 -3.28 -25.24
CA MET A 18 1.15 -2.45 -24.64
C MET A 18 0.06 -3.28 -23.93
N THR A 19 -0.18 -4.52 -24.36
CA THR A 19 -1.18 -5.40 -23.72
C THR A 19 -0.61 -6.20 -22.55
N LEU A 20 0.71 -6.40 -22.51
CA LEU A 20 1.42 -7.14 -21.46
C LEU A 20 1.96 -6.25 -20.34
N GLU A 21 1.74 -4.94 -20.39
CA GLU A 21 2.09 -4.03 -19.29
C GLU A 21 1.11 -4.28 -18.11
N SER A 22 1.44 -5.31 -17.34
CA SER A 22 0.87 -5.56 -16.03
C SER A 22 1.07 -4.30 -15.19
N SER A 23 -0.05 -3.60 -14.95
CA SER A 23 -0.15 -2.42 -14.10
C SER A 23 -0.01 -2.78 -12.61
N ASP A 24 0.85 -3.75 -12.28
CA ASP A 24 1.09 -4.22 -10.92
C ASP A 24 2.16 -3.37 -10.20
N ALA A 25 2.41 -2.15 -10.68
CA ALA A 25 3.11 -1.15 -9.87
C ALA A 25 2.23 -0.61 -8.71
N ASN A 26 0.93 -0.95 -8.69
CA ASN A 26 -0.01 -0.63 -7.61
C ASN A 26 -0.30 -1.82 -6.67
N ALA A 27 0.60 -2.81 -6.58
CA ALA A 27 0.36 -4.06 -5.85
C ALA A 27 0.02 -3.88 -4.36
N VAL A 28 0.27 -2.69 -3.77
CA VAL A 28 -0.13 -2.37 -2.41
C VAL A 28 -0.59 -0.91 -2.30
N VAL A 29 -1.89 -0.67 -2.21
CA VAL A 29 -2.45 0.65 -1.90
C VAL A 29 -2.53 0.80 -0.39
N CYS A 30 -1.58 1.53 0.19
CA CYS A 30 -1.55 1.83 1.63
C CYS A 30 -2.16 3.20 1.94
N ALA A 31 -3.08 3.23 2.89
CA ALA A 31 -3.69 4.44 3.40
C ALA A 31 -3.49 4.56 4.92
N ARG A 32 -3.13 5.76 5.38
CA ARG A 32 -3.04 6.11 6.81
C ARG A 32 -4.24 6.96 7.21
N GLY A 33 -5.26 6.33 7.78
CA GLY A 33 -6.36 7.03 8.43
C GLY A 33 -6.03 7.42 9.88
N VAL A 34 -6.87 8.28 10.44
CA VAL A 34 -6.74 8.78 11.83
C VAL A 34 -6.91 7.64 12.83
N TYR A 35 -7.96 6.84 12.67
CA TYR A 35 -8.29 5.73 13.58
C TYR A 35 -7.75 4.38 13.13
N ARG A 36 -7.51 4.19 11.84
CA ARG A 36 -7.06 2.93 11.24
C ARG A 36 -6.09 3.20 10.12
N ALA A 37 -5.10 2.32 9.97
CA ALA A 37 -4.23 2.27 8.82
C ALA A 37 -4.42 0.93 8.12
N GLY A 38 -4.32 0.90 6.80
CA GLY A 38 -4.49 -0.34 6.05
C GLY A 38 -3.80 -0.30 4.71
N CYS A 39 -3.61 -1.50 4.16
CA CYS A 39 -3.04 -1.71 2.85
C CYS A 39 -3.87 -2.77 2.11
N ALA A 40 -4.13 -2.55 0.82
CA ALA A 40 -4.85 -3.47 -0.04
C ALA A 40 -3.95 -3.95 -1.17
N GLY A 41 -3.92 -5.26 -1.42
CA GLY A 41 -3.15 -5.89 -2.49
C GLY A 41 -3.82 -7.13 -3.07
N PRO A 42 -3.17 -7.84 -4.00
CA PRO A 42 -3.78 -8.92 -4.78
C PRO A 42 -4.22 -10.12 -3.93
N ASN A 43 -3.57 -10.32 -2.78
CA ASN A 43 -3.90 -11.40 -1.85
C ASN A 43 -4.86 -10.96 -0.72
N GLY A 44 -5.44 -9.76 -0.83
CA GLY A 44 -6.41 -9.22 0.12
C GLY A 44 -5.97 -7.91 0.79
N ALA A 45 -6.74 -7.49 1.79
CA ALA A 45 -6.52 -6.23 2.51
C ALA A 45 -6.33 -6.45 4.00
N VAL A 46 -5.41 -5.68 4.59
CA VAL A 46 -5.19 -5.65 6.03
C VAL A 46 -5.52 -4.25 6.56
N VAL A 47 -6.27 -4.20 7.66
CA VAL A 47 -6.59 -2.96 8.37
C VAL A 47 -6.26 -3.13 9.84
N ALA A 48 -5.32 -2.32 10.31
CA ALA A 48 -4.97 -2.23 11.73
C ALA A 48 -5.63 -1.01 12.36
N ARG A 49 -6.10 -1.14 13.61
CA ARG A 49 -6.38 0.04 14.41
C ARG A 49 -5.08 0.79 14.65
N LYS A 50 -5.12 2.11 14.50
CA LYS A 50 -4.00 2.96 14.91
C LYS A 50 -3.78 2.68 16.40
N PRO A 51 -2.56 2.33 16.83
CA PRO A 51 -2.30 2.24 18.25
C PRO A 51 -2.63 3.61 18.84
N VAL A 52 -3.49 3.62 19.84
CA VAL A 52 -3.61 4.78 20.72
C VAL A 52 -2.19 4.98 21.23
N ALA A 53 -1.58 6.14 20.96
CA ALA A 53 -0.23 6.43 21.45
C ALA A 53 -0.23 6.06 22.93
N ALA A 54 0.47 4.97 23.28
CA ALA A 54 0.41 4.24 24.55
C ALA A 54 -0.08 5.18 25.64
N GLY A 55 -1.36 5.09 26.00
CA GLY A 55 -2.12 6.22 26.56
C GLY A 55 -1.52 6.67 27.87
N CYS A 56 -0.54 7.57 27.79
CA CYS A 56 0.19 8.00 28.95
C CYS A 56 -0.79 8.78 29.82
N ARG A 57 -1.24 8.14 30.90
CA ARG A 57 -2.19 8.71 31.82
C ARG A 57 -1.45 9.12 33.09
N TRP A 58 -1.85 10.26 33.64
CA TRP A 58 -1.47 10.62 34.98
C TRP A 58 -2.27 9.78 35.97
N VAL A 59 -1.58 8.98 36.77
CA VAL A 59 -2.16 8.13 37.82
C VAL A 59 -1.54 8.49 39.17
N TRP A 60 -2.33 8.39 40.22
CA TRP A 60 -1.85 8.57 41.60
C TRP A 60 -1.32 7.24 42.12
N VAL A 61 -0.06 7.21 42.55
CA VAL A 61 0.56 6.05 43.20
C VAL A 61 1.19 6.54 44.49
N GLY A 62 0.67 6.07 45.63
CA GLY A 62 1.18 6.49 46.95
C GLY A 62 1.12 8.01 47.20
N GLY A 63 0.11 8.71 46.67
CA GLY A 63 -0.03 10.15 46.83
C GLY A 63 0.87 11.00 45.91
N VAL A 64 1.65 10.39 45.02
CA VAL A 64 2.44 11.09 44.00
C VAL A 64 1.81 10.91 42.62
N LYS A 65 1.72 11.99 41.84
CA LYS A 65 1.16 11.98 40.48
C LYS A 65 2.24 11.56 39.48
N VAL A 66 2.15 10.34 38.97
CA VAL A 66 3.14 9.77 38.03
C VAL A 66 2.53 9.58 36.64
N ARG A 67 3.32 9.83 35.59
CA ARG A 67 2.91 9.60 34.20
C ARG A 67 3.20 8.16 33.84
N ARG A 68 2.16 7.34 33.69
CA ARG A 68 2.31 5.93 33.34
C ARG A 68 1.80 5.71 31.93
N CYS A 69 2.68 5.23 31.07
CA CYS A 69 2.36 4.75 29.74
C CYS A 69 2.26 3.22 29.83
N TYR A 70 1.21 2.64 29.24
CA TYR A 70 0.93 1.20 29.23
C TYR A 70 1.25 0.59 27.87
#